data_AF-A0A7L1TYD7-F1
#
_entry.id   AF-A0A7L1TYD7-F1
#
_cell.length_a   1.000
_cell.length_b   1.000
_cell.length_c   1.000
_cell.angle_alpha   90.00
_cell.angle_beta   90.00
_cell.angle_gamma   90.00
#
_symmetry.space_group_name_H-M   'P 1'
#
loop_
_entity.id
_entity.type
_entity.pdbx_description
1 polymer ?
#
loop_
_entity_poly.entity_id
_entity_poly.type
_entity_poly.pdbx_seq_one_letter_code
_entity_poly.pdbx_strand_id
1 'polypeptide(L)'
;QAVASLPEDMRPGPDLYGFPWEIVICAGIVGALAILLFLYRSYQSVRREKQLANKIAELVEEKCKILEKLSLYKKEFEDLQLSLKDGNAMKESTDTSSFEVQRLMDIEMHEKLNKSNLKLNEEIENLEKELEEEKSKESENDTLVAEIQEKVESLENEEKSIQSQIDEAKSTLKVYQINTERLKTSVQDAVDENSHLQESEKQLLQEAEGWGERLSELNEQTKMFESSKTDVEEVLKDKESQIKSLTQYILNMKDWSSAIREDGDAEDNHWDTDIKGETENGEPLGMVCVVSLFKYLTDLNACLKTMEAERDQMYSKLSDENKAKGELTERIENLQSQQASLQSENERFESEVQKLQQKLKVMTELYQENEMKLHRKLTVEERERLQKEEKLSKVDEKIIHAAEELNSYRERAKDLEEELERTVRSYENQITSHEKKAHDNWLTARAAERHLNDIKKENAHNRQKLTEAEFKLELLEKDPYALDIPMRPFGREHSPYGPSPMGRPSSETRAFLSPPTLLEGPLRLSPMLPGGGGGRGSRGPTAMYEAGSERGELNSDRFPDPHRPPSDTGSLSPPWERERRIILPPPGEPYADPVLPARRQERFFPNPPNTGRLSGPAELRTYNIQSFDK
;
A
#
# COMPACT_ATOMS: atom_id res chain seq x y z
N GLN A 1 16.57 38.49 16.32
CA GLN A 1 17.81 39.13 15.82
C GLN A 1 19.06 38.89 16.69
N ALA A 2 18.95 38.44 17.95
CA ALA A 2 20.10 38.27 18.85
C ALA A 2 21.07 37.10 18.52
N VAL A 3 20.63 36.07 17.77
CA VAL A 3 21.43 34.85 17.50
C VAL A 3 22.60 35.10 16.54
N ALA A 4 22.57 36.19 15.76
CA ALA A 4 23.55 36.46 14.71
C ALA A 4 24.95 36.88 15.20
N SER A 5 25.11 37.21 16.48
CA SER A 5 26.31 37.84 17.05
C SER A 5 27.17 36.93 17.95
N LEU A 6 26.98 35.61 17.89
CA LEU A 6 27.80 34.64 18.63
C LEU A 6 28.94 34.06 17.77
N PRO A 7 30.10 33.71 18.38
CA PRO A 7 31.22 33.05 17.68
C PRO A 7 30.79 31.74 17.01
N GLU A 8 31.53 31.34 15.97
CA GLU A 8 31.18 30.21 15.12
C GLU A 8 31.18 28.87 15.89
N ASP A 9 32.12 28.67 16.83
CA ASP A 9 32.17 27.51 17.74
C ASP A 9 30.97 27.41 18.71
N MET A 10 30.16 28.46 18.85
CA MET A 10 28.97 28.49 19.72
C MET A 10 27.65 28.56 18.94
N ARG A 11 27.69 28.42 17.61
CA ARG A 11 26.48 28.20 16.82
C ARG A 11 26.07 26.74 16.92
N PRO A 12 24.82 26.42 17.29
CA PRO A 12 24.28 25.09 17.09
C PRO A 12 24.35 24.75 15.60
N GLY A 13 25.03 23.67 15.24
CA GLY A 13 24.92 23.08 13.90
C GLY A 13 23.47 22.66 13.61
N PRO A 14 23.08 22.44 12.34
CA PRO A 14 21.70 22.08 11.98
C PRO A 14 21.22 20.77 12.64
N ASP A 15 22.15 19.89 13.01
CA ASP A 15 21.89 18.61 13.66
C ASP A 15 22.72 18.43 14.93
N LEU A 16 22.16 17.76 15.93
CA LEU A 16 22.88 17.26 17.10
C LEU A 16 23.17 15.77 16.90
N TYR A 17 24.45 15.39 16.76
CA TYR A 17 24.87 14.00 16.45
C TYR A 17 24.14 13.37 15.23
N GLY A 18 23.75 14.18 14.24
CA GLY A 18 23.05 13.71 13.03
C GLY A 18 21.53 13.60 13.16
N PHE A 19 20.93 14.13 14.24
CA PHE A 19 19.49 14.30 14.37
C PHE A 19 19.09 15.79 14.34
N PRO A 20 18.05 16.18 13.58
CA PRO A 20 17.60 17.56 13.51
C PRO A 20 17.03 18.03 14.85
N TRP A 21 17.27 19.30 15.20
CA TRP A 21 16.90 19.88 16.50
C TRP A 21 15.43 19.73 16.87
N GLU A 22 14.53 19.68 15.90
CA GLU A 22 13.09 19.48 16.11
C GLU A 22 12.80 18.16 16.84
N ILE A 23 13.51 17.07 16.50
CA ILE A 23 13.37 15.78 17.16
C ILE A 23 13.96 15.84 18.58
N VAL A 24 15.09 16.52 18.76
CA VAL A 24 15.75 16.70 20.07
C VAL A 24 14.86 17.51 21.03
N ILE A 25 14.22 18.58 20.53
CA ILE A 25 13.29 19.42 21.29
C ILE A 25 12.03 18.64 21.65
N CYS A 26 11.43 17.93 20.68
CA CYS A 26 10.26 17.08 20.94
C CYS A 26 10.56 15.97 21.97
N ALA A 27 11.70 15.29 21.86
CA ALA A 27 12.13 14.28 22.84
C ALA A 27 12.34 14.89 24.24
N GLY A 28 12.93 16.09 24.32
CA GLY A 28 13.08 16.84 25.57
C GLY A 28 11.74 17.22 26.22
N ILE A 29 10.77 17.67 25.42
CA ILE A 29 9.41 17.99 25.88
C ILE A 29 8.68 16.73 26.38
N VAL A 30 8.74 15.63 25.63
CA VAL A 30 8.13 14.35 26.05
C VAL A 30 8.77 13.82 27.34
N GLY A 31 10.10 13.91 27.46
CA GLY A 31 10.83 13.55 28.69
C GLY A 31 10.41 14.41 29.90
N ALA A 32 10.31 15.72 29.72
CA ALA A 32 9.84 16.64 30.76
C ALA A 32 8.39 16.35 31.19
N LEU A 33 7.49 16.06 30.24
CA LEU A 33 6.11 15.66 30.54
C LEU A 33 6.04 14.32 31.27
N ALA A 34 6.84 13.32 30.89
CA ALA A 34 6.91 12.04 31.59
C ALA A 34 7.38 12.20 33.04
N ILE A 35 8.41 13.03 33.29
CA ILE A 35 8.88 13.36 34.64
C ILE A 35 7.79 14.08 35.44
N LEU A 36 7.09 15.05 34.84
CA LEU A 36 6.02 15.80 35.51
C LEU A 36 4.82 14.90 35.86
N LEU A 37 4.45 13.96 34.98
CA LEU A 37 3.43 12.94 35.27
C LEU A 37 3.87 11.97 36.38
N PHE A 38 5.15 11.58 36.43
CA PHE A 38 5.70 10.74 37.49
C PHE A 38 5.71 11.46 38.85
N LEU A 39 6.09 12.74 38.87
CA LEU A 39 6.02 13.60 40.06
C LEU A 39 4.58 13.83 40.53
N TYR A 40 3.63 14.01 39.59
CA TYR A 40 2.21 14.11 39.93
C TYR A 40 1.66 12.79 40.51
N ARG A 41 2.00 11.64 39.92
CA ARG A 41 1.55 10.32 40.38
C ARG A 41 2.12 9.97 41.76
N SER A 42 3.40 10.26 42.00
CA SER A 42 4.03 10.06 43.31
C SER A 42 3.50 11.02 44.39
N TYR A 43 3.28 12.31 44.07
CA TYR A 43 2.57 13.23 44.95
C TYR A 43 1.16 12.74 45.30
N GLN A 44 0.43 12.20 44.31
CA GLN A 44 -0.90 11.64 44.55
C GLN A 44 -0.87 10.35 45.39
N SER A 45 0.19 9.53 45.29
CA SER A 45 0.42 8.37 46.17
C SER A 45 0.63 8.83 47.61
N VAL A 46 1.60 9.71 47.86
CA VAL A 46 1.90 10.27 49.20
C VAL A 46 0.68 10.98 49.81
N ARG A 47 -0.18 11.60 48.98
CA ARG A 47 -1.46 12.16 49.44
C ARG A 47 -2.46 11.09 49.90
N ARG A 48 -2.59 9.96 49.17
CA ARG A 48 -3.44 8.82 49.59
C ARG A 48 -2.87 8.13 50.83
N GLU A 49 -1.56 7.92 50.89
CA GLU A 49 -0.86 7.35 52.04
C GLU A 49 -1.10 8.18 53.31
N LYS A 50 -1.01 9.51 53.23
CA LYS A 50 -1.35 10.40 54.35
C LYS A 50 -2.82 10.33 54.76
N GLN A 51 -3.74 10.18 53.80
CA GLN A 51 -5.17 9.97 54.10
C GLN A 51 -5.44 8.62 54.77
N LEU A 52 -4.72 7.56 54.39
CA LEU A 52 -4.76 6.25 55.05
C LEU A 52 -4.14 6.30 56.45
N ALA A 53 -2.96 6.90 56.60
CA ALA A 53 -2.28 7.05 57.89
C ALA A 53 -3.14 7.81 58.91
N ASN A 54 -3.83 8.89 58.50
CA ASN A 54 -4.76 9.62 59.35
C ASN A 54 -5.94 8.75 59.80
N LYS A 55 -6.57 7.99 58.89
CA LYS A 55 -7.66 7.06 59.22
C LYS A 55 -7.22 5.93 60.16
N ILE A 56 -5.99 5.42 59.97
CA ILE A 56 -5.39 4.40 60.84
C ILE A 56 -5.13 5.00 62.23
N ALA A 57 -4.62 6.23 62.32
CA ALA A 57 -4.42 6.91 63.60
C ALA A 57 -5.75 7.16 64.34
N GLU A 58 -6.78 7.61 63.63
CA GLU A 58 -8.14 7.84 64.14
C GLU A 58 -8.75 6.52 64.69
N LEU A 59 -8.71 5.44 63.91
CA LEU A 59 -9.15 4.11 64.36
C LEU A 59 -8.32 3.56 65.53
N VAL A 60 -7.01 3.79 65.57
CA VAL A 60 -6.17 3.41 66.71
C VAL A 60 -6.55 4.21 67.96
N GLU A 61 -6.81 5.51 67.85
CA GLU A 61 -7.25 6.34 68.97
C GLU A 61 -8.64 5.90 69.50
N GLU A 62 -9.57 5.53 68.61
CA GLU A 62 -10.85 4.93 68.99
C GLU A 62 -10.67 3.58 69.70
N LYS A 63 -9.84 2.67 69.18
CA LYS A 63 -9.57 1.38 69.82
C LYS A 63 -8.87 1.56 71.18
N CYS A 64 -8.00 2.56 71.32
CA CYS A 64 -7.41 2.95 72.61
C CYS A 64 -8.48 3.47 73.59
N LYS A 65 -9.39 4.35 73.17
CA LYS A 65 -10.52 4.84 74.00
C LYS A 65 -11.46 3.70 74.43
N ILE A 66 -11.67 2.70 73.57
CA ILE A 66 -12.46 1.50 73.89
C ILE A 66 -11.71 0.63 74.91
N LEU A 67 -10.40 0.41 74.74
CA LEU A 67 -9.56 -0.31 75.70
C LEU A 67 -9.50 0.40 77.07
N GLU A 68 -9.43 1.73 77.10
CA GLU A 68 -9.43 2.51 78.33
C GLU A 68 -10.76 2.38 79.08
N LYS A 69 -11.91 2.48 78.38
CA LYS A 69 -13.24 2.19 78.94
C LYS A 69 -13.35 0.75 79.45
N LEU A 70 -12.84 -0.22 78.70
CA LEU A 70 -12.82 -1.62 79.13
C LEU A 70 -11.94 -1.82 80.37
N SER A 71 -10.85 -1.07 80.51
CA SER A 71 -10.01 -1.06 81.72
C SER A 71 -10.69 -0.41 82.93
N LEU A 72 -11.54 0.60 82.71
CA LEU A 72 -12.39 1.20 83.74
C LEU A 72 -13.45 0.20 84.22
N TYR A 73 -14.23 -0.39 83.31
CA TYR A 73 -15.21 -1.42 83.67
C TYR A 73 -14.56 -2.63 84.34
N LYS A 74 -13.33 -3.01 83.96
CA LYS A 74 -12.58 -4.05 84.65
C LYS A 74 -12.18 -3.64 86.07
N LYS A 75 -11.75 -2.40 86.30
CA LYS A 75 -11.47 -1.89 87.66
C LYS A 75 -12.73 -1.82 88.51
N GLU A 76 -13.85 -1.32 87.96
CA GLU A 76 -15.14 -1.31 88.64
C GLU A 76 -15.60 -2.74 89.00
N PHE A 77 -15.36 -3.72 88.13
CA PHE A 77 -15.63 -5.13 88.42
C PHE A 77 -14.69 -5.73 89.48
N GLU A 78 -13.41 -5.35 89.51
CA GLU A 78 -12.46 -5.77 90.54
C GLU A 78 -12.77 -5.10 91.91
N ASP A 79 -13.13 -3.82 91.95
CA ASP A 79 -13.63 -3.13 93.15
C ASP A 79 -14.95 -3.73 93.66
N LEU A 80 -15.89 -4.06 92.77
CA LEU A 80 -17.11 -4.77 93.13
C LEU A 80 -16.82 -6.19 93.65
N GLN A 81 -15.82 -6.88 93.11
CA GLN A 81 -15.37 -8.17 93.65
C GLN A 81 -14.73 -8.02 95.04
N LEU A 82 -13.93 -6.98 95.27
CA LEU A 82 -13.34 -6.68 96.58
C LEU A 82 -14.43 -6.31 97.59
N SER A 83 -15.39 -5.46 97.22
CA SER A 83 -16.56 -5.12 98.04
C SER A 83 -17.43 -6.34 98.36
N LEU A 84 -17.58 -7.30 97.44
CA LEU A 84 -18.26 -8.56 97.67
C LEU A 84 -17.47 -9.46 98.64
N LYS A 85 -16.15 -9.39 98.61
CA LYS A 85 -15.24 -10.19 99.45
C LYS A 85 -15.15 -9.67 100.89
N ASP A 86 -15.09 -8.36 101.06
CA ASP A 86 -15.14 -7.68 102.36
C ASP A 86 -16.55 -7.73 102.97
N GLY A 87 -17.60 -7.67 102.14
CA GLY A 87 -18.99 -7.81 102.58
C GLY A 87 -19.34 -9.19 103.14
N ASN A 88 -18.61 -10.25 102.75
CA ASN A 88 -18.90 -11.63 103.14
C ASN A 88 -18.22 -12.06 104.47
N ALA A 89 -17.88 -11.09 105.33
CA ALA A 89 -17.02 -11.30 106.51
C ALA A 89 -17.59 -10.83 107.86
N MET A 90 -18.91 -10.61 108.00
CA MET A 90 -19.51 -10.29 109.31
C MET A 90 -21.01 -10.62 109.45
N LYS A 91 -21.33 -11.62 110.29
CA LYS A 91 -22.66 -11.98 110.86
C LYS A 91 -23.72 -12.45 109.84
N GLU A 92 -24.44 -13.56 109.99
CA GLU A 92 -24.78 -14.40 111.17
C GLU A 92 -25.46 -13.64 112.33
N SER A 93 -26.79 -13.51 112.28
CA SER A 93 -27.71 -14.05 113.30
C SER A 93 -29.19 -13.71 113.06
N THR A 94 -30.07 -14.63 113.48
CA THR A 94 -31.50 -14.45 113.85
C THR A 94 -32.58 -14.08 112.79
N ASP A 95 -33.68 -14.82 112.91
CA ASP A 95 -35.09 -14.42 112.81
C ASP A 95 -35.70 -13.99 111.47
N THR A 96 -36.05 -15.03 110.69
CA THR A 96 -37.32 -15.27 109.92
C THR A 96 -37.88 -14.22 108.96
N SER A 97 -37.30 -13.03 108.89
CA SER A 97 -37.69 -11.92 108.00
C SER A 97 -36.60 -11.67 106.94
N SER A 98 -35.33 -11.82 107.33
CA SER A 98 -34.19 -11.78 106.41
C SER A 98 -34.26 -12.86 105.32
N PHE A 99 -34.84 -14.04 105.60
CA PHE A 99 -35.04 -15.08 104.59
C PHE A 99 -36.06 -14.69 103.52
N GLU A 100 -37.12 -13.94 103.86
CA GLU A 100 -38.06 -13.45 102.86
C GLU A 100 -37.47 -12.31 102.03
N VAL A 101 -36.72 -11.39 102.66
CA VAL A 101 -36.00 -10.31 101.96
C VAL A 101 -34.91 -10.87 101.04
N GLN A 102 -34.10 -11.82 101.50
CA GLN A 102 -33.10 -12.50 100.68
C GLN A 102 -33.76 -13.22 99.52
N ARG A 103 -34.84 -13.98 99.76
CA ARG A 103 -35.57 -14.70 98.71
C ARG A 103 -36.19 -13.77 97.67
N LEU A 104 -36.69 -12.60 98.07
CA LEU A 104 -37.16 -11.57 97.14
C LEU A 104 -36.02 -10.94 96.34
N MET A 105 -34.87 -10.69 96.97
CA MET A 105 -33.65 -10.20 96.32
C MET A 105 -33.07 -11.23 95.33
N ASP A 106 -33.08 -12.53 95.68
CA ASP A 106 -32.69 -13.63 94.81
C ASP A 106 -33.64 -13.76 93.60
N ILE A 107 -34.95 -13.60 93.82
CA ILE A 107 -35.97 -13.57 92.75
C ILE A 107 -35.75 -12.35 91.84
N GLU A 108 -35.52 -11.16 92.39
CA GLU A 108 -35.25 -9.95 91.60
C GLU A 108 -33.93 -10.06 90.82
N MET A 109 -32.90 -10.68 91.41
CA MET A 109 -31.64 -10.99 90.72
C MET A 109 -31.85 -12.00 89.59
N HIS A 110 -32.61 -13.08 89.83
CA HIS A 110 -32.99 -14.04 88.79
C HIS A 110 -33.83 -13.41 87.68
N GLU A 111 -34.75 -12.50 87.99
CA GLU A 111 -35.54 -11.79 86.98
C GLU A 111 -34.67 -10.84 86.15
N LYS A 112 -33.73 -10.12 86.78
CA LYS A 112 -32.72 -9.29 86.08
C LYS A 112 -31.81 -10.14 85.20
N LEU A 113 -31.32 -11.27 85.71
CA LEU A 113 -30.47 -12.22 84.98
C LEU A 113 -31.21 -12.87 83.80
N ASN A 114 -32.48 -13.21 83.96
CA ASN A 114 -33.32 -13.70 82.87
C ASN A 114 -33.56 -12.61 81.82
N LYS A 115 -33.79 -11.35 82.24
CA LYS A 115 -33.89 -10.20 81.32
C LYS A 115 -32.59 -9.90 80.57
N SER A 116 -31.42 -10.11 81.17
CA SER A 116 -30.14 -10.01 80.43
C SER A 116 -29.90 -11.22 79.52
N ASN A 117 -30.24 -12.44 79.95
CA ASN A 117 -30.11 -13.63 79.10
C ASN A 117 -31.04 -13.58 77.88
N LEU A 118 -32.27 -13.07 78.02
CA LEU A 118 -33.17 -12.86 76.89
C LEU A 118 -32.59 -11.86 75.88
N LYS A 119 -32.03 -10.74 76.36
CA LYS A 119 -31.34 -9.76 75.50
C LYS A 119 -30.10 -10.31 74.81
N LEU A 120 -29.26 -11.05 75.55
CA LEU A 120 -28.07 -11.69 74.97
C LEU A 120 -28.47 -12.74 73.92
N ASN A 121 -29.56 -13.49 74.12
CA ASN A 121 -30.08 -14.40 73.11
C ASN A 121 -30.63 -13.66 71.88
N GLU A 122 -31.31 -12.52 72.06
CA GLU A 122 -31.78 -11.65 70.96
C GLU A 122 -30.60 -11.02 70.19
N GLU A 123 -29.54 -10.59 70.89
CA GLU A 123 -28.28 -10.13 70.30
C GLU A 123 -27.57 -11.26 69.53
N ILE A 124 -27.53 -12.48 70.07
CA ILE A 124 -26.99 -13.68 69.38
C ILE A 124 -27.81 -14.00 68.13
N GLU A 125 -29.14 -14.06 68.21
CA GLU A 125 -30.02 -14.37 67.06
C GLU A 125 -29.89 -13.31 65.95
N ASN A 126 -29.58 -12.06 66.29
CA ASN A 126 -29.31 -11.00 65.32
C ASN A 126 -27.91 -11.11 64.71
N LEU A 127 -26.87 -11.41 65.51
CA LEU A 127 -25.52 -11.68 65.01
C LEU A 127 -25.45 -12.95 64.13
N GLU A 128 -26.27 -13.96 64.40
CA GLU A 128 -26.40 -15.16 63.55
C GLU A 128 -27.03 -14.81 62.19
N LYS A 129 -28.00 -13.88 62.13
CA LYS A 129 -28.56 -13.37 60.87
C LYS A 129 -27.54 -12.53 60.09
N GLU A 130 -26.86 -11.60 60.76
CA GLU A 130 -25.79 -10.79 60.13
C GLU A 130 -24.69 -11.69 59.57
N LEU A 131 -24.29 -12.74 60.29
CA LEU A 131 -23.31 -13.72 59.83
C LEU A 131 -23.79 -14.52 58.61
N GLU A 132 -25.06 -14.93 58.55
CA GLU A 132 -25.59 -15.66 57.40
C GLU A 132 -25.76 -14.75 56.16
N GLU A 133 -26.11 -13.47 56.37
CA GLU A 133 -26.10 -12.46 55.30
C GLU A 133 -24.68 -12.17 54.78
N GLU A 134 -23.67 -12.09 55.65
CA GLU A 134 -22.28 -11.93 55.21
C GLU A 134 -21.77 -13.17 54.46
N LYS A 135 -22.12 -14.39 54.86
CA LYS A 135 -21.82 -15.60 54.06
C LYS A 135 -22.48 -15.58 52.69
N SER A 136 -23.73 -15.11 52.57
CA SER A 136 -24.37 -15.02 51.26
C SER A 136 -23.64 -14.03 50.36
N LYS A 137 -23.24 -12.86 50.90
CA LYS A 137 -22.41 -11.87 50.20
C LYS A 137 -21.02 -12.42 49.86
N GLU A 138 -20.39 -13.22 50.73
CA GLU A 138 -19.12 -13.91 50.47
C GLU A 138 -19.26 -14.83 49.24
N SER A 139 -20.33 -15.63 49.16
CA SER A 139 -20.61 -16.49 48.00
C SER A 139 -20.93 -15.74 46.71
N GLU A 140 -21.55 -14.55 46.79
CA GLU A 140 -21.74 -13.66 45.64
C GLU A 140 -20.42 -13.03 45.18
N ASN A 141 -19.54 -12.67 46.12
CA ASN A 141 -18.21 -12.17 45.79
C ASN A 141 -17.33 -13.26 45.17
N ASP A 142 -17.38 -14.50 45.65
CA ASP A 142 -16.64 -15.63 45.08
C ASP A 142 -17.04 -15.93 43.62
N THR A 143 -18.35 -15.87 43.30
CA THR A 143 -18.80 -16.04 41.91
C THR A 143 -18.37 -14.89 41.01
N LEU A 144 -18.42 -13.64 41.50
CA LEU A 144 -17.87 -12.47 40.79
C LEU A 144 -16.36 -12.55 40.59
N VAL A 145 -15.60 -13.05 41.57
CA VAL A 145 -14.15 -13.27 41.46
C VAL A 145 -13.83 -14.35 40.41
N ALA A 146 -14.59 -15.45 40.39
CA ALA A 146 -14.46 -16.48 39.35
C ALA A 146 -14.77 -15.93 37.94
N GLU A 147 -15.85 -15.16 37.79
CA GLU A 147 -16.18 -14.48 36.54
C GLU A 147 -15.10 -13.49 36.09
N ILE A 148 -14.46 -12.76 37.02
CA ILE A 148 -13.36 -11.84 36.72
C ILE A 148 -12.12 -12.62 36.29
N GLN A 149 -11.81 -13.73 36.96
CA GLN A 149 -10.68 -14.60 36.63
C GLN A 149 -10.83 -15.21 35.23
N GLU A 150 -12.01 -15.72 34.86
CA GLU A 150 -12.28 -16.22 33.50
C GLU A 150 -12.09 -15.13 32.44
N LYS A 151 -12.55 -13.91 32.71
CA LYS A 151 -12.39 -12.75 31.80
C LYS A 151 -10.92 -12.33 31.68
N VAL A 152 -10.13 -12.39 32.76
CA VAL A 152 -8.69 -12.14 32.74
C VAL A 152 -7.95 -13.19 31.93
N GLU A 153 -8.25 -14.49 32.14
CA GLU A 153 -7.63 -15.57 31.37
C GLU A 153 -8.01 -15.53 29.88
N SER A 154 -9.26 -15.15 29.57
CA SER A 154 -9.70 -14.90 28.19
C SER A 154 -8.88 -13.79 27.51
N LEU A 155 -8.72 -12.64 28.20
CA LEU A 155 -7.93 -11.51 27.69
C LEU A 155 -6.42 -11.81 27.60
N GLU A 156 -5.85 -12.58 28.53
CA GLU A 156 -4.45 -13.01 28.45
C GLU A 156 -4.19 -13.94 27.25
N ASN A 157 -5.20 -14.75 26.87
CA ASN A 157 -5.14 -15.58 25.68
C ASN A 157 -5.35 -14.78 24.38
N GLU A 158 -6.17 -13.72 24.42
CA GLU A 158 -6.27 -12.75 23.32
C GLU A 158 -4.95 -11.96 23.14
N GLU A 159 -4.31 -11.52 24.23
CA GLU A 159 -3.00 -10.85 24.19
C GLU A 159 -1.93 -11.76 23.55
N LYS A 160 -1.86 -13.03 23.94
CA LYS A 160 -0.95 -14.02 23.31
C LYS A 160 -1.23 -14.20 21.81
N SER A 161 -2.51 -14.24 21.42
CA SER A 161 -2.93 -14.32 20.01
C SER A 161 -2.47 -13.09 19.22
N ILE A 162 -2.78 -11.89 19.71
CA ILE A 162 -2.36 -10.62 19.10
C ILE A 162 -0.83 -10.52 19.03
N GLN A 163 -0.10 -10.92 20.08
CA GLN A 163 1.36 -10.92 20.10
C GLN A 163 1.94 -11.86 19.02
N SER A 164 1.34 -13.04 18.80
CA SER A 164 1.76 -13.94 17.72
C SER A 164 1.52 -13.35 16.31
N GLN A 165 0.38 -12.68 16.09
CA GLN A 165 0.08 -11.97 14.84
C GLN A 165 1.03 -10.80 14.61
N ILE A 166 1.38 -10.08 15.68
CA ILE A 166 2.38 -9.00 15.66
C ILE A 166 3.76 -9.53 15.25
N ASP A 167 4.18 -10.70 15.73
CA ASP A 167 5.47 -11.28 15.38
C ASP A 167 5.48 -11.92 13.97
N GLU A 168 4.34 -12.46 13.51
CA GLU A 168 4.15 -12.82 12.09
C GLU A 168 4.26 -11.58 11.20
N ALA A 169 3.56 -10.49 11.53
CA ALA A 169 3.61 -9.23 10.78
C ALA A 169 5.01 -8.59 10.76
N LYS A 170 5.77 -8.68 11.86
CA LYS A 170 7.20 -8.30 11.87
C LYS A 170 8.03 -9.17 10.94
N SER A 171 7.69 -10.46 10.78
CA SER A 171 8.41 -11.36 9.88
C SER A 171 8.14 -11.04 8.41
N THR A 172 6.88 -10.78 8.02
CA THR A 172 6.52 -10.41 6.65
C THR A 172 7.07 -9.03 6.28
N LEU A 173 7.05 -8.06 7.21
CA LEU A 173 7.67 -6.74 7.01
C LEU A 173 9.17 -6.85 6.71
N LYS A 174 9.91 -7.72 7.42
CA LYS A 174 11.33 -7.99 7.12
C LYS A 174 11.53 -8.60 5.73
N VAL A 175 10.66 -9.51 5.29
CA VAL A 175 10.71 -10.08 3.94
C VAL A 175 10.46 -9.01 2.88
N TYR A 176 9.47 -8.12 3.09
CA TYR A 176 9.25 -6.98 2.21
C TYR A 176 10.46 -6.04 2.17
N GLN A 177 11.05 -5.69 3.32
CA GLN A 177 12.24 -4.84 3.39
C GLN A 177 13.43 -5.43 2.59
N ILE A 178 13.70 -6.73 2.75
CA ILE A 178 14.75 -7.43 1.99
C ILE A 178 14.46 -7.41 0.49
N ASN A 179 13.19 -7.62 0.09
CA ASN A 179 12.82 -7.59 -1.33
C ASN A 179 12.88 -6.16 -1.92
N THR A 180 12.56 -5.13 -1.14
CA THR A 180 12.69 -3.71 -1.52
C THR A 180 14.15 -3.34 -1.75
N GLU A 181 15.07 -3.70 -0.85
CA GLU A 181 16.50 -3.43 -1.05
C GLU A 181 17.06 -4.24 -2.25
N ARG A 182 16.64 -5.49 -2.45
CA ARG A 182 17.01 -6.29 -3.64
C ARG A 182 16.47 -5.70 -4.95
N LEU A 183 15.26 -5.15 -4.94
CA LEU A 183 14.70 -4.46 -6.11
C LEU A 183 15.47 -3.16 -6.40
N LYS A 184 15.84 -2.42 -5.34
CA LYS A 184 16.63 -1.18 -5.42
C LYS A 184 18.04 -1.43 -5.95
N THR A 185 18.74 -2.51 -5.56
CA THR A 185 20.01 -2.87 -6.21
C THR A 185 19.79 -3.23 -7.67
N SER A 186 18.80 -4.08 -7.99
CA SER A 186 18.49 -4.46 -9.37
C SER A 186 18.10 -3.28 -10.28
N VAL A 187 17.55 -2.20 -9.72
CA VAL A 187 17.28 -0.94 -10.44
C VAL A 187 18.56 -0.13 -10.62
N GLN A 188 19.46 -0.10 -9.64
CA GLN A 188 20.78 0.53 -9.80
C GLN A 188 21.62 -0.19 -10.85
N ASP A 189 21.70 -1.52 -10.80
CA ASP A 189 22.41 -2.36 -11.77
C ASP A 189 21.94 -2.04 -13.21
N ALA A 190 20.63 -1.92 -13.42
CA ALA A 190 20.03 -1.57 -14.71
C ALA A 190 20.24 -0.09 -15.13
N VAL A 191 20.41 0.83 -14.19
CA VAL A 191 20.78 2.23 -14.46
C VAL A 191 22.24 2.30 -14.89
N ASP A 192 23.12 1.55 -14.24
CA ASP A 192 24.55 1.51 -14.53
C ASP A 192 24.80 0.84 -15.90
N GLU A 193 24.13 -0.27 -16.22
CA GLU A 193 24.11 -0.87 -17.56
C GLU A 193 23.63 0.11 -18.64
N ASN A 194 22.54 0.85 -18.39
CA ASN A 194 22.02 1.85 -19.32
C ASN A 194 23.00 3.02 -19.53
N SER A 195 23.75 3.40 -18.49
CA SER A 195 24.79 4.42 -18.60
C SER A 195 25.92 3.99 -19.56
N HIS A 196 26.39 2.74 -19.45
CA HIS A 196 27.38 2.17 -20.36
C HIS A 196 26.84 1.97 -21.79
N LEU A 197 25.55 1.63 -21.94
CA LEU A 197 24.92 1.58 -23.27
C LEU A 197 24.91 2.98 -23.92
N GLN A 198 24.57 4.04 -23.18
CA GLN A 198 24.66 5.43 -23.69
C GLN A 198 26.10 5.90 -23.97
N GLU A 199 27.11 5.34 -23.30
CA GLU A 199 28.52 5.59 -23.64
C GLU A 199 28.89 4.88 -24.96
N SER A 200 28.46 3.64 -25.14
CA SER A 200 28.69 2.89 -26.39
C SER A 200 27.93 3.48 -27.59
N GLU A 201 26.73 4.01 -27.39
CA GLU A 201 25.96 4.73 -28.41
C GLU A 201 26.73 5.96 -28.90
N LYS A 202 27.30 6.76 -27.99
CA LYS A 202 28.11 7.94 -28.34
C LYS A 202 29.38 7.57 -29.10
N GLN A 203 30.02 6.44 -28.74
CA GLN A 203 31.19 5.92 -29.46
C GLN A 203 30.82 5.49 -30.89
N LEU A 204 29.72 4.74 -31.06
CA LEU A 204 29.24 4.32 -32.37
C LEU A 204 28.77 5.50 -33.24
N LEU A 205 28.21 6.55 -32.65
CA LEU A 205 27.90 7.80 -33.36
C LEU A 205 29.18 8.51 -33.84
N GLN A 206 30.22 8.61 -33.03
CA GLN A 206 31.51 9.18 -33.44
C GLN A 206 32.20 8.34 -34.53
N GLU A 207 32.10 7.00 -34.46
CA GLU A 207 32.57 6.14 -35.55
C GLU A 207 31.77 6.38 -36.84
N ALA A 208 30.44 6.51 -36.75
CA ALA A 208 29.57 6.78 -37.90
C ALA A 208 29.84 8.17 -38.53
N GLU A 209 30.10 9.20 -37.71
CA GLU A 209 30.56 10.52 -38.18
C GLU A 209 31.87 10.39 -38.95
N GLY A 210 32.88 9.69 -38.40
CA GLY A 210 34.16 9.43 -39.07
C GLY A 210 34.06 8.54 -40.32
N TRP A 211 33.02 7.71 -40.45
CA TRP A 211 32.69 7.02 -41.71
C TRP A 211 32.04 7.97 -42.72
N GLY A 212 31.20 8.91 -42.27
CA GLY A 212 30.63 9.98 -43.09
C GLY A 212 31.68 10.93 -43.66
N GLU A 213 32.69 11.30 -42.87
CA GLU A 213 33.85 12.08 -43.34
C GLU A 213 34.57 11.37 -44.49
N ARG A 214 34.95 10.08 -44.30
CA ARG A 214 35.60 9.28 -45.36
C ARG A 214 34.73 9.13 -46.61
N LEU A 215 33.42 8.98 -46.45
CA LEU A 215 32.49 8.93 -47.57
C LEU A 215 32.45 10.26 -48.33
N SER A 216 32.52 11.39 -47.62
CA SER A 216 32.56 12.73 -48.23
C SER A 216 33.86 12.97 -49.00
N GLU A 217 35.02 12.57 -48.46
CA GLU A 217 36.32 12.66 -49.14
C GLU A 217 36.34 11.80 -50.42
N LEU A 218 35.85 10.56 -50.33
CA LEU A 218 35.80 9.63 -51.48
C LEU A 218 34.82 10.13 -52.56
N ASN A 219 33.73 10.81 -52.16
CA ASN A 219 32.81 11.50 -53.07
C ASN A 219 33.45 12.74 -53.74
N GLU A 220 34.27 13.53 -53.02
CA GLU A 220 35.04 14.61 -53.64
C GLU A 220 36.10 14.09 -54.62
N GLN A 221 36.83 13.02 -54.26
CA GLN A 221 37.74 12.34 -55.19
C GLN A 221 37.01 11.84 -56.44
N THR A 222 35.84 11.22 -56.28
CA THR A 222 34.99 10.77 -57.40
C THR A 222 34.64 11.93 -58.33
N LYS A 223 34.19 13.07 -57.77
CA LYS A 223 33.86 14.28 -58.54
C LYS A 223 35.08 14.86 -59.28
N MET A 224 36.29 14.80 -58.70
CA MET A 224 37.52 15.22 -59.36
C MET A 224 37.93 14.27 -60.51
N PHE A 225 37.66 12.98 -60.39
CA PHE A 225 37.81 12.04 -61.51
C PHE A 225 36.76 12.26 -62.60
N GLU A 226 35.52 12.61 -62.26
CA GLU A 226 34.49 12.97 -63.24
C GLU A 226 34.86 14.23 -64.04
N SER A 227 35.36 15.29 -63.39
CA SER A 227 35.82 16.49 -64.12
C SER A 227 37.03 16.20 -65.00
N SER A 228 38.03 15.48 -64.49
CA SER A 228 39.19 15.04 -65.28
C SER A 228 38.77 14.20 -66.51
N LYS A 229 37.76 13.35 -66.36
CA LYS A 229 37.16 12.61 -67.47
C LYS A 229 36.48 13.55 -68.49
N THR A 230 35.69 14.55 -68.05
CA THR A 230 35.05 15.48 -69.00
C THR A 230 36.06 16.32 -69.77
N ASP A 231 37.15 16.75 -69.11
CA ASP A 231 38.24 17.50 -69.75
C ASP A 231 38.93 16.66 -70.84
N VAL A 232 39.21 15.38 -70.55
CA VAL A 232 39.77 14.43 -71.54
C VAL A 232 38.78 14.14 -72.67
N GLU A 233 37.48 14.02 -72.39
CA GLU A 233 36.46 13.86 -73.44
C GLU A 233 36.34 15.11 -74.32
N GLU A 234 36.50 16.32 -73.80
CA GLU A 234 36.53 17.56 -74.58
C GLU A 234 37.77 17.60 -75.50
N VAL A 235 38.96 17.35 -74.95
CA VAL A 235 40.21 17.25 -75.73
C VAL A 235 40.11 16.18 -76.83
N LEU A 236 39.42 15.07 -76.56
CA LEU A 236 39.20 14.01 -77.56
C LEU A 236 38.26 14.47 -78.68
N LYS A 237 37.15 15.15 -78.36
CA LYS A 237 36.24 15.76 -79.35
C LYS A 237 36.97 16.80 -80.21
N ASP A 238 37.82 17.62 -79.60
CA ASP A 238 38.68 18.60 -80.28
C ASP A 238 39.65 17.91 -81.24
N LYS A 239 40.33 16.84 -80.81
CA LYS A 239 41.22 16.05 -81.67
C LYS A 239 40.46 15.35 -82.80
N GLU A 240 39.26 14.86 -82.56
CA GLU A 240 38.42 14.29 -83.61
C GLU A 240 37.98 15.36 -84.64
N SER A 241 37.73 16.60 -84.20
CA SER A 241 37.47 17.74 -85.11
C SER A 241 38.70 18.12 -85.96
N GLN A 242 39.90 18.06 -85.38
CA GLN A 242 41.17 18.27 -86.08
C GLN A 242 41.44 17.15 -87.09
N ILE A 243 41.15 15.89 -86.73
CA ILE A 243 41.22 14.76 -87.66
C ILE A 243 40.22 14.96 -88.81
N LYS A 244 38.96 15.31 -88.53
CA LYS A 244 37.94 15.57 -89.56
C LYS A 244 38.34 16.68 -90.53
N SER A 245 38.90 17.79 -90.05
CA SER A 245 39.37 18.89 -90.92
C SER A 245 40.61 18.51 -91.74
N LEU A 246 41.55 17.74 -91.19
CA LEU A 246 42.67 17.17 -91.94
C LEU A 246 42.21 16.16 -93.00
N THR A 247 41.25 15.28 -92.68
CA THR A 247 40.62 14.36 -93.62
C THR A 247 39.91 15.11 -94.75
N GLN A 248 39.20 16.19 -94.45
CA GLN A 248 38.58 17.09 -95.43
C GLN A 248 39.64 17.73 -96.35
N TYR A 249 40.76 18.20 -95.79
CA TYR A 249 41.85 18.80 -96.58
C TYR A 249 42.55 17.78 -97.50
N ILE A 250 42.74 16.54 -97.02
CA ILE A 250 43.29 15.43 -97.82
C ILE A 250 42.31 15.01 -98.92
N LEU A 251 40.99 14.97 -98.67
CA LEU A 251 39.96 14.75 -99.68
C LEU A 251 40.02 15.82 -100.76
N ASN A 252 40.03 17.10 -100.38
CA ASN A 252 40.16 18.20 -101.34
C ASN A 252 41.45 18.06 -102.19
N MET A 253 42.61 17.73 -101.59
CA MET A 253 43.85 17.46 -102.33
C MET A 253 43.76 16.24 -103.26
N LYS A 254 42.99 15.20 -102.89
CA LYS A 254 42.73 14.06 -103.76
C LYS A 254 41.91 14.48 -104.98
N ASP A 255 40.94 15.39 -104.83
CA ASP A 255 40.16 15.90 -105.96
C ASP A 255 41.01 16.73 -106.94
N TRP A 256 42.01 17.48 -106.44
CA TRP A 256 43.05 18.07 -107.31
C TRP A 256 43.87 17.01 -108.06
N SER A 257 44.19 15.87 -107.44
CA SER A 257 44.89 14.76 -108.13
C SER A 257 44.01 14.06 -109.17
N SER A 258 42.69 14.02 -108.97
CA SER A 258 41.71 13.57 -109.98
C SER A 258 41.65 14.52 -111.17
N ALA A 259 41.80 15.83 -110.95
CA ALA A 259 41.86 16.86 -112.00
C ALA A 259 43.20 16.90 -112.77
N ILE A 260 44.17 16.05 -112.42
CA ILE A 260 45.49 15.94 -113.07
C ILE A 260 45.66 14.60 -113.81
N ARG A 261 44.73 13.65 -113.65
CA ARG A 261 44.79 12.32 -114.31
C ARG A 261 43.71 12.16 -115.38
N GLU A 262 43.85 12.93 -116.46
CA GLU A 262 43.10 12.77 -117.70
C GLU A 262 44.08 12.61 -118.89
N ASP A 263 44.88 11.53 -118.88
CA ASP A 263 45.40 10.89 -120.11
C ASP A 263 46.02 9.50 -119.81
N GLY A 264 46.13 8.65 -120.84
CA GLY A 264 47.02 7.46 -120.87
C GLY A 264 46.49 6.12 -120.32
N ASP A 265 45.96 5.26 -121.19
CA ASP A 265 46.63 4.04 -121.76
C ASP A 265 47.83 3.42 -121.00
N ALA A 266 48.08 2.10 -120.97
CA ALA A 266 47.32 0.92 -121.42
C ALA A 266 47.92 -0.39 -120.79
N GLU A 267 47.55 -1.56 -121.32
CA GLU A 267 48.35 -2.79 -121.62
C GLU A 267 49.79 -2.94 -121.04
N ASP A 268 50.34 -4.12 -120.72
CA ASP A 268 49.94 -5.55 -120.77
C ASP A 268 51.07 -6.36 -120.05
N ASN A 269 50.96 -7.69 -119.93
CA ASN A 269 52.01 -8.71 -120.25
C ASN A 269 51.83 -9.99 -119.41
N HIS A 270 50.98 -10.89 -119.89
CA HIS A 270 51.05 -12.33 -119.61
C HIS A 270 52.16 -12.96 -120.46
N TRP A 271 53.01 -13.82 -119.89
CA TRP A 271 53.79 -14.81 -120.66
C TRP A 271 53.96 -16.13 -119.92
N ASP A 272 53.92 -17.23 -120.68
CA ASP A 272 53.87 -18.60 -120.17
C ASP A 272 54.73 -19.54 -121.06
N THR A 273 55.57 -20.35 -120.40
CA THR A 273 56.12 -21.70 -120.68
C THR A 273 56.54 -22.19 -122.10
N ASP A 274 57.62 -22.99 -122.10
CA ASP A 274 58.11 -24.00 -123.07
C ASP A 274 58.61 -23.64 -124.49
N ILE A 275 59.88 -24.00 -124.76
CA ILE A 275 60.35 -24.59 -126.03
C ILE A 275 61.34 -25.74 -125.74
N LYS A 276 61.09 -26.91 -126.35
CA LYS A 276 62.00 -28.07 -126.41
C LYS A 276 62.74 -28.09 -127.77
N GLY A 277 64.02 -28.52 -127.80
CA GLY A 277 64.78 -28.68 -129.05
C GLY A 277 65.72 -29.91 -129.01
N GLU A 278 65.84 -30.62 -130.14
CA GLU A 278 66.57 -31.89 -130.30
C GLU A 278 67.66 -31.77 -131.39
N THR A 279 68.78 -32.50 -131.28
CA THR A 279 69.59 -32.91 -132.45
C THR A 279 70.42 -34.17 -132.14
N GLU A 280 70.84 -34.91 -133.17
CA GLU A 280 71.31 -36.31 -133.10
C GLU A 280 72.83 -36.52 -133.38
N ASN A 281 73.25 -37.79 -133.22
CA ASN A 281 74.26 -38.55 -134.01
C ASN A 281 75.78 -38.33 -133.82
N GLY A 282 76.52 -39.46 -133.70
CA GLY A 282 77.96 -39.54 -134.05
C GLY A 282 78.91 -40.28 -133.08
N GLU A 283 79.02 -41.61 -133.20
CA GLU A 283 80.16 -42.42 -132.67
C GLU A 283 81.40 -42.34 -133.63
N PRO A 284 82.64 -42.79 -133.29
CA PRO A 284 83.01 -43.75 -132.23
C PRO A 284 84.31 -43.52 -131.41
N LEU A 285 84.41 -44.31 -130.32
CA LEU A 285 85.61 -44.86 -129.64
C LEU A 285 86.79 -43.96 -129.22
N GLY A 286 87.17 -44.13 -127.94
CA GLY A 286 88.53 -43.89 -127.44
C GLY A 286 88.66 -42.70 -126.48
N MET A 287 89.19 -42.95 -125.28
CA MET A 287 89.55 -41.97 -124.24
C MET A 287 88.43 -41.06 -123.67
N VAL A 288 87.27 -40.94 -124.31
CA VAL A 288 86.09 -40.21 -123.77
C VAL A 288 85.56 -40.84 -122.48
N CYS A 289 85.65 -42.17 -122.33
CA CYS A 289 85.02 -42.93 -121.24
C CYS A 289 85.42 -42.46 -119.83
N VAL A 290 86.68 -42.02 -119.62
CA VAL A 290 87.11 -41.50 -118.31
C VAL A 290 86.49 -40.12 -118.03
N VAL A 291 86.35 -39.28 -119.05
CA VAL A 291 85.76 -37.95 -118.95
C VAL A 291 84.24 -38.04 -118.80
N SER A 292 83.57 -38.98 -119.48
CA SER A 292 82.14 -39.21 -119.30
C SER A 292 81.81 -39.87 -117.96
N LEU A 293 82.61 -40.82 -117.45
CA LEU A 293 82.48 -41.30 -116.07
C LEU A 293 82.72 -40.18 -115.07
N PHE A 294 83.75 -39.33 -115.28
CA PHE A 294 84.01 -38.23 -114.36
C PHE A 294 82.88 -37.20 -114.36
N LYS A 295 82.36 -36.82 -115.53
CA LYS A 295 81.18 -35.94 -115.62
C LYS A 295 79.95 -36.58 -114.95
N TYR A 296 79.66 -37.85 -115.24
CA TYR A 296 78.55 -38.55 -114.59
C TYR A 296 78.74 -38.60 -113.07
N LEU A 297 79.96 -38.83 -112.59
CA LEU A 297 80.30 -38.82 -111.16
C LEU A 297 80.16 -37.42 -110.52
N THR A 298 80.55 -36.34 -111.22
CA THR A 298 80.36 -34.97 -110.72
C THR A 298 78.90 -34.57 -110.71
N ASP A 299 78.13 -34.95 -111.73
CA ASP A 299 76.70 -34.69 -111.83
C ASP A 299 75.94 -35.48 -110.74
N LEU A 300 76.30 -36.74 -110.49
CA LEU A 300 75.76 -37.57 -109.40
C LEU A 300 76.15 -37.00 -108.02
N ASN A 301 77.37 -36.49 -107.85
CA ASN A 301 77.82 -35.82 -106.61
C ASN A 301 77.14 -34.46 -106.40
N ALA A 302 76.74 -33.75 -107.47
CA ALA A 302 75.93 -32.55 -107.37
C ALA A 302 74.50 -32.89 -106.93
N CYS A 303 73.86 -33.89 -107.57
CA CYS A 303 72.55 -34.40 -107.17
C CYS A 303 72.55 -34.99 -105.75
N LEU A 304 73.63 -35.64 -105.33
CA LEU A 304 73.82 -36.08 -103.95
C LEU A 304 73.75 -34.87 -103.01
N LYS A 305 74.56 -33.84 -103.25
CA LYS A 305 74.59 -32.63 -102.40
C LYS A 305 73.27 -31.86 -102.35
N THR A 306 72.50 -31.82 -103.44
CA THR A 306 71.15 -31.22 -103.40
C THR A 306 70.20 -32.08 -102.58
N MET A 307 70.21 -33.40 -102.74
CA MET A 307 69.42 -34.30 -101.89
C MET A 307 69.85 -34.26 -100.40
N GLU A 308 71.14 -34.05 -100.12
CA GLU A 308 71.63 -33.87 -98.74
C GLU A 308 71.14 -32.54 -98.14
N ALA A 309 71.18 -31.44 -98.91
CA ALA A 309 70.65 -30.15 -98.47
C ALA A 309 69.11 -30.18 -98.29
N GLU A 310 68.39 -30.89 -99.17
CA GLU A 310 66.94 -31.12 -99.04
C GLU A 310 66.62 -31.98 -97.81
N ARG A 311 67.35 -33.08 -97.59
CA ARG A 311 67.27 -33.91 -96.38
C ARG A 311 67.46 -33.07 -95.12
N ASP A 312 68.47 -32.21 -95.09
CA ASP A 312 68.80 -31.42 -93.90
C ASP A 312 67.80 -30.25 -93.70
N GLN A 313 67.23 -29.70 -94.78
CA GLN A 313 66.10 -28.78 -94.71
C GLN A 313 64.84 -29.47 -94.18
N MET A 314 64.56 -30.71 -94.61
CA MET A 314 63.41 -31.48 -94.15
C MET A 314 63.58 -31.92 -92.68
N TYR A 315 64.78 -32.28 -92.23
CA TYR A 315 65.07 -32.47 -90.80
C TYR A 315 64.86 -31.19 -89.98
N SER A 316 65.21 -30.02 -90.53
CA SER A 316 64.99 -28.73 -89.87
C SER A 316 63.50 -28.44 -89.72
N LYS A 317 62.72 -28.55 -90.80
CA LYS A 317 61.25 -28.43 -90.79
C LYS A 317 60.59 -29.39 -89.80
N LEU A 318 60.99 -30.67 -89.83
CA LEU A 318 60.51 -31.71 -88.91
C LEU A 318 60.89 -31.44 -87.45
N SER A 319 62.03 -30.77 -87.19
CA SER A 319 62.38 -30.31 -85.85
C SER A 319 61.44 -29.21 -85.36
N ASP A 320 61.15 -28.22 -86.21
CA ASP A 320 60.27 -27.10 -85.87
C ASP A 320 58.80 -27.52 -85.74
N GLU A 321 58.30 -28.42 -86.59
CA GLU A 321 56.98 -29.03 -86.42
C GLU A 321 56.88 -29.83 -85.10
N ASN A 322 57.93 -30.57 -84.71
CA ASN A 322 57.94 -31.28 -83.43
C ASN A 322 57.97 -30.32 -82.22
N LYS A 323 58.65 -29.16 -82.32
CA LYS A 323 58.60 -28.11 -81.28
C LYS A 323 57.18 -27.53 -81.16
N ALA A 324 56.59 -27.12 -82.27
CA ALA A 324 55.23 -26.57 -82.31
C ALA A 324 54.19 -27.58 -81.80
N LYS A 325 54.35 -28.87 -82.15
CA LYS A 325 53.54 -29.96 -81.59
C LYS A 325 53.72 -30.10 -80.08
N GLY A 326 54.95 -29.99 -79.58
CA GLY A 326 55.27 -29.99 -78.14
C GLY A 326 54.57 -28.86 -77.39
N GLU A 327 54.67 -27.63 -77.86
CA GLU A 327 53.95 -26.48 -77.28
C GLU A 327 52.43 -26.67 -77.32
N LEU A 328 51.88 -27.25 -78.38
CA LEU A 328 50.44 -27.54 -78.47
C LEU A 328 50.02 -28.62 -77.48
N THR A 329 50.81 -29.67 -77.27
CA THR A 329 50.54 -30.66 -76.22
C THR A 329 50.62 -30.06 -74.82
N GLU A 330 51.62 -29.21 -74.54
CA GLU A 330 51.73 -28.50 -73.25
C GLU A 330 50.55 -27.54 -73.01
N ARG A 331 50.09 -26.83 -74.05
CA ARG A 331 48.87 -26.00 -73.97
C ARG A 331 47.61 -26.84 -73.71
N ILE A 332 47.51 -28.03 -74.30
CA ILE A 332 46.38 -28.95 -74.07
C ILE A 332 46.39 -29.49 -72.64
N GLU A 333 47.54 -29.94 -72.12
CA GLU A 333 47.68 -30.42 -70.75
C GLU A 333 47.40 -29.33 -69.71
N ASN A 334 47.86 -28.09 -69.96
CA ASN A 334 47.52 -26.94 -69.12
C ASN A 334 46.03 -26.59 -69.15
N LEU A 335 45.37 -26.63 -70.31
CA LEU A 335 43.92 -26.42 -70.40
C LEU A 335 43.12 -27.53 -69.71
N GLN A 336 43.59 -28.79 -69.79
CA GLN A 336 42.97 -29.92 -69.09
C GLN A 336 43.12 -29.81 -67.57
N SER A 337 44.27 -29.36 -67.05
CA SER A 337 44.46 -29.15 -65.61
C SER A 337 43.61 -27.99 -65.09
N GLN A 338 43.47 -26.90 -65.85
CA GLN A 338 42.55 -25.80 -65.56
C GLN A 338 41.08 -26.23 -65.59
N GLN A 339 40.69 -27.07 -66.55
CA GLN A 339 39.33 -27.64 -66.59
C GLN A 339 39.06 -28.49 -65.33
N ALA A 340 40.02 -29.33 -64.92
CA ALA A 340 39.88 -30.15 -63.73
C ALA A 340 39.81 -29.31 -62.44
N SER A 341 40.61 -28.25 -62.31
CA SER A 341 40.54 -27.36 -61.14
C SER A 341 39.20 -26.62 -61.07
N LEU A 342 38.74 -26.06 -62.19
CA LEU A 342 37.44 -25.37 -62.26
C LEU A 342 36.26 -26.31 -61.98
N GLN A 343 36.33 -27.58 -62.40
CA GLN A 343 35.34 -28.60 -62.05
C GLN A 343 35.33 -28.85 -60.53
N SER A 344 36.49 -29.06 -59.91
CA SER A 344 36.57 -29.27 -58.45
C SER A 344 36.13 -28.04 -57.63
N GLU A 345 36.34 -26.83 -58.16
CA GLU A 345 35.92 -25.59 -57.52
C GLU A 345 34.40 -25.39 -57.66
N ASN A 346 33.82 -25.74 -58.81
CA ASN A 346 32.37 -25.76 -59.00
C ASN A 346 31.68 -26.80 -58.09
N GLU A 347 32.18 -28.04 -58.00
CA GLU A 347 31.68 -29.05 -57.06
C GLU A 347 31.73 -28.56 -55.61
N ARG A 348 32.81 -27.86 -55.24
CA ARG A 348 32.93 -27.22 -53.93
C ARG A 348 31.85 -26.15 -53.74
N PHE A 349 31.67 -25.21 -54.68
CA PHE A 349 30.66 -24.16 -54.57
C PHE A 349 29.23 -24.73 -54.52
N GLU A 350 28.90 -25.77 -55.29
CA GLU A 350 27.62 -26.48 -55.18
C GLU A 350 27.40 -27.05 -53.78
N SER A 351 28.44 -27.65 -53.16
CA SER A 351 28.36 -28.13 -51.78
C SER A 351 28.16 -27.01 -50.75
N GLU A 352 28.77 -25.84 -50.97
CA GLU A 352 28.61 -24.66 -50.10
C GLU A 352 27.21 -24.03 -50.26
N VAL A 353 26.67 -23.98 -51.49
CA VAL A 353 25.28 -23.55 -51.78
C VAL A 353 24.27 -24.49 -51.12
N GLN A 354 24.41 -25.80 -51.28
CA GLN A 354 23.52 -26.78 -50.62
C GLN A 354 23.56 -26.64 -49.09
N LYS A 355 24.75 -26.43 -48.51
CA LYS A 355 24.94 -26.20 -47.07
C LYS A 355 24.31 -24.89 -46.58
N LEU A 356 24.35 -23.82 -47.39
CA LEU A 356 23.65 -22.57 -47.11
C LEU A 356 22.12 -22.73 -47.22
N GLN A 357 21.64 -23.46 -48.21
CA GLN A 357 20.21 -23.75 -48.39
C GLN A 357 19.64 -24.59 -47.23
N GLN A 358 20.40 -25.57 -46.74
CA GLN A 358 20.05 -26.34 -45.53
C GLN A 358 20.02 -25.44 -44.28
N LYS A 359 21.03 -24.58 -44.08
CA LYS A 359 21.03 -23.59 -42.97
C LYS A 359 19.81 -22.67 -43.03
N LEU A 360 19.48 -22.13 -44.20
CA LEU A 360 18.32 -21.27 -44.40
C LEU A 360 17.03 -21.99 -44.03
N LYS A 361 16.85 -23.25 -44.46
CA LYS A 361 15.69 -24.08 -44.11
C LYS A 361 15.56 -24.26 -42.60
N VAL A 362 16.60 -24.76 -41.92
CA VAL A 362 16.58 -24.99 -40.46
C VAL A 362 16.31 -23.69 -39.69
N MET A 363 16.91 -22.57 -40.13
CA MET A 363 16.67 -21.27 -39.51
C MET A 363 15.23 -20.78 -39.71
N THR A 364 14.62 -21.04 -40.88
CA THR A 364 13.22 -20.70 -41.17
C THR A 364 12.26 -21.52 -40.31
N GLU A 365 12.49 -22.83 -40.21
CA GLU A 365 11.69 -23.75 -39.37
C GLU A 365 11.79 -23.36 -37.88
N LEU A 366 12.99 -22.96 -37.41
CA LEU A 366 13.21 -22.49 -36.03
C LEU A 366 12.51 -21.14 -35.74
N TYR A 367 12.46 -20.21 -36.70
CA TYR A 367 11.69 -18.98 -36.54
C TYR A 367 10.18 -19.26 -36.47
N GLN A 368 9.66 -20.11 -37.36
CA GLN A 368 8.24 -20.52 -37.35
C GLN A 368 7.85 -21.26 -36.07
N GLU A 369 8.70 -22.14 -35.53
CA GLU A 369 8.42 -22.79 -34.25
C GLU A 369 8.40 -21.78 -33.09
N ASN A 370 9.35 -20.82 -33.06
CA ASN A 370 9.38 -19.77 -32.04
C ASN A 370 8.15 -18.84 -32.10
N GLU A 371 7.73 -18.44 -33.30
CA GLU A 371 6.50 -17.66 -33.52
C GLU A 371 5.26 -18.43 -33.01
N MET A 372 5.11 -19.70 -33.39
CA MET A 372 4.02 -20.56 -32.90
C MET A 372 4.09 -20.79 -31.38
N LYS A 373 5.28 -20.83 -30.79
CA LYS A 373 5.51 -20.96 -29.34
C LYS A 373 5.14 -19.67 -28.59
N LEU A 374 5.43 -18.50 -29.17
CA LEU A 374 5.02 -17.19 -28.66
C LEU A 374 3.49 -17.03 -28.72
N HIS A 375 2.85 -17.33 -29.86
CA HIS A 375 1.39 -17.31 -29.97
C HIS A 375 0.71 -18.25 -28.97
N ARG A 376 1.23 -19.48 -28.79
CA ARG A 376 0.71 -20.42 -27.77
C ARG A 376 0.79 -19.84 -26.36
N LYS A 377 1.93 -19.23 -25.97
CA LYS A 377 2.08 -18.56 -24.67
C LYS A 377 1.09 -17.41 -24.50
N LEU A 378 1.06 -16.47 -25.44
CA LEU A 378 0.18 -15.31 -25.42
C LEU A 378 -1.30 -15.71 -25.29
N THR A 379 -1.72 -16.78 -25.98
CA THR A 379 -3.10 -17.29 -25.89
C THR A 379 -3.40 -18.00 -24.54
N VAL A 380 -2.39 -18.45 -23.79
CA VAL A 380 -2.57 -18.96 -22.42
C VAL A 380 -2.62 -17.79 -21.43
N GLU A 381 -1.67 -16.86 -21.53
CA GLU A 381 -1.58 -15.67 -20.67
C GLU A 381 -2.85 -14.80 -20.78
N GLU A 382 -3.42 -14.61 -21.97
CA GLU A 382 -4.67 -13.87 -22.16
C GLU A 382 -5.89 -14.60 -21.53
N ARG A 383 -5.95 -15.95 -21.61
CA ARG A 383 -7.01 -16.71 -20.91
C ARG A 383 -6.85 -16.61 -19.39
N GLU A 384 -5.63 -16.61 -18.89
CA GLU A 384 -5.36 -16.37 -17.47
C GLU A 384 -5.74 -14.96 -17.04
N ARG A 385 -5.48 -13.94 -17.88
CA ARG A 385 -5.89 -12.55 -17.64
C ARG A 385 -7.40 -12.47 -17.52
N LEU A 386 -8.13 -13.00 -18.49
CA LEU A 386 -9.60 -13.06 -18.49
C LEU A 386 -10.15 -13.82 -17.28
N GLN A 387 -9.53 -14.94 -16.86
CA GLN A 387 -9.97 -15.67 -15.67
C GLN A 387 -9.68 -14.92 -14.36
N LYS A 388 -8.67 -14.04 -14.32
CA LYS A 388 -8.39 -13.16 -13.17
C LYS A 388 -9.38 -11.99 -13.16
N GLU A 389 -9.68 -11.42 -14.31
CA GLU A 389 -10.68 -10.36 -14.53
C GLU A 389 -12.11 -10.81 -14.15
N GLU A 390 -12.52 -12.02 -14.55
CA GLU A 390 -13.80 -12.63 -14.15
C GLU A 390 -13.91 -12.81 -12.62
N LYS A 391 -12.80 -13.15 -11.95
CA LYS A 391 -12.75 -13.27 -10.48
C LYS A 391 -12.81 -11.92 -9.79
N LEU A 392 -12.21 -10.88 -10.36
CA LEU A 392 -12.30 -9.50 -9.84
C LEU A 392 -13.72 -8.96 -9.97
N SER A 393 -14.38 -9.12 -11.13
CA SER A 393 -15.79 -8.74 -11.33
C SER A 393 -16.72 -9.34 -10.26
N LYS A 394 -16.51 -10.61 -9.90
CA LYS A 394 -17.27 -11.33 -8.85
C LYS A 394 -16.91 -10.93 -7.41
N VAL A 395 -15.88 -10.12 -7.21
CA VAL A 395 -15.55 -9.44 -5.95
C VAL A 395 -16.15 -8.04 -5.97
N ASP A 396 -16.05 -7.32 -7.08
CA ASP A 396 -16.62 -5.98 -7.25
C ASP A 396 -18.16 -5.98 -7.11
N GLU A 397 -18.85 -6.97 -7.68
CA GLU A 397 -20.29 -7.23 -7.46
C GLU A 397 -20.64 -7.35 -5.97
N LYS A 398 -19.79 -8.03 -5.18
CA LYS A 398 -20.00 -8.20 -3.73
C LYS A 398 -19.67 -6.94 -2.94
N ILE A 399 -18.70 -6.15 -3.39
CA ILE A 399 -18.39 -4.84 -2.80
C ILE A 399 -19.56 -3.88 -3.05
N ILE A 400 -20.17 -3.91 -4.24
CA ILE A 400 -21.38 -3.15 -4.56
C ILE A 400 -22.53 -3.56 -3.64
N HIS A 401 -22.87 -4.85 -3.55
CA HIS A 401 -23.95 -5.31 -2.67
C HIS A 401 -23.69 -5.01 -1.18
N ALA A 402 -22.46 -5.16 -0.69
CA ALA A 402 -22.11 -4.78 0.67
C ALA A 402 -22.23 -3.26 0.91
N ALA A 403 -21.95 -2.43 -0.10
CA ALA A 403 -22.14 -0.98 -0.03
C ALA A 403 -23.63 -0.57 -0.09
N GLU A 404 -24.44 -1.28 -0.88
CA GLU A 404 -25.91 -1.12 -0.93
C GLU A 404 -26.55 -1.49 0.41
N GLU A 405 -26.20 -2.64 0.98
CA GLU A 405 -26.63 -3.05 2.32
C GLU A 405 -26.24 -1.99 3.37
N LEU A 406 -24.97 -1.59 3.40
CA LEU A 406 -24.45 -0.58 4.33
C LEU A 406 -25.17 0.76 4.18
N ASN A 407 -25.52 1.18 2.95
CA ASN A 407 -26.33 2.37 2.74
C ASN A 407 -27.75 2.21 3.32
N SER A 408 -28.39 1.05 3.16
CA SER A 408 -29.70 0.78 3.79
C SER A 408 -29.65 0.83 5.32
N TYR A 409 -28.52 0.48 5.95
CA TYR A 409 -28.31 0.64 7.40
C TYR A 409 -28.11 2.12 7.78
N ARG A 410 -27.41 2.90 6.95
CA ARG A 410 -27.26 4.36 7.15
C ARG A 410 -28.57 5.11 7.02
N GLU A 411 -29.45 4.72 6.09
CA GLU A 411 -30.77 5.33 5.93
C GLU A 411 -31.65 5.05 7.14
N ARG A 412 -31.79 3.78 7.54
CA ARG A 412 -32.52 3.41 8.78
C ARG A 412 -31.95 4.06 10.04
N ALA A 413 -30.64 4.30 10.11
CA ALA A 413 -30.03 5.03 11.23
C ALA A 413 -30.47 6.51 11.25
N LYS A 414 -30.55 7.17 10.10
CA LYS A 414 -31.07 8.55 9.99
C LYS A 414 -32.56 8.63 10.30
N ASP A 415 -33.36 7.67 9.83
CA ASP A 415 -34.80 7.64 10.12
C ASP A 415 -35.06 7.62 11.63
N LEU A 416 -34.30 6.79 12.36
CA LEU A 416 -34.33 6.69 13.83
C LEU A 416 -33.75 7.93 14.53
N GLU A 417 -32.69 8.54 13.97
CA GLU A 417 -32.12 9.80 14.47
C GLU A 417 -33.15 10.94 14.36
N GLU A 418 -33.83 11.07 13.22
CA GLU A 418 -34.92 12.03 13.05
C GLU A 418 -36.11 11.72 13.96
N GLU A 419 -36.51 10.45 14.14
CA GLU A 419 -37.56 10.08 15.10
C GLU A 419 -37.20 10.51 16.52
N LEU A 420 -35.97 10.23 16.98
CA LEU A 420 -35.48 10.66 18.27
C LEU A 420 -35.51 12.20 18.38
N GLU A 421 -35.00 12.91 17.39
CA GLU A 421 -34.97 14.37 17.36
C GLU A 421 -36.39 14.99 17.31
N ARG A 422 -37.37 14.34 16.67
CA ARG A 422 -38.80 14.70 16.73
C ARG A 422 -39.35 14.52 18.16
N THR A 423 -38.98 13.45 18.88
CA THR A 423 -39.41 13.27 20.28
C THR A 423 -38.76 14.27 21.24
N VAL A 424 -37.46 14.58 21.08
CA VAL A 424 -36.75 15.58 21.89
C VAL A 424 -37.41 16.95 21.77
N ARG A 425 -37.62 17.43 20.53
CA ARG A 425 -38.36 18.68 20.28
C ARG A 425 -39.77 18.67 20.89
N SER A 426 -40.46 17.54 20.89
CA SER A 426 -41.78 17.41 21.51
C SER A 426 -41.72 17.64 23.02
N TYR A 427 -40.75 17.03 23.71
CA TYR A 427 -40.54 17.24 25.14
C TYR A 427 -40.07 18.66 25.49
N GLU A 428 -39.22 19.29 24.68
CA GLU A 428 -38.82 20.70 24.84
C GLU A 428 -40.03 21.66 24.73
N ASN A 429 -40.90 21.41 23.74
CA ASN A 429 -42.16 22.16 23.60
C ASN A 429 -43.12 21.91 24.77
N GLN A 430 -43.16 20.70 25.33
CA GLN A 430 -43.93 20.39 26.54
C GLN A 430 -43.37 21.10 27.78
N ILE A 431 -42.05 21.05 28.00
CA ILE A 431 -41.36 21.72 29.12
C ILE A 431 -41.64 23.22 29.07
N THR A 432 -41.34 23.88 27.95
CA THR A 432 -41.57 25.33 27.79
C THR A 432 -43.06 25.72 27.86
N SER A 433 -43.99 24.81 27.55
CA SER A 433 -45.43 25.00 27.79
C SER A 433 -45.79 24.97 29.27
N HIS A 434 -45.19 24.06 30.05
CA HIS A 434 -45.40 23.98 31.51
C HIS A 434 -44.70 25.12 32.26
N GLU A 435 -43.50 25.53 31.84
CA GLU A 435 -42.79 26.70 32.39
C GLU A 435 -43.62 27.98 32.24
N LYS A 436 -44.16 28.24 31.04
CA LYS A 436 -45.07 29.39 30.80
C LYS A 436 -46.28 29.35 31.72
N LYS A 437 -46.98 28.20 31.81
CA LYS A 437 -48.12 28.01 32.72
C LYS A 437 -47.75 28.21 34.19
N ALA A 438 -46.55 27.81 34.62
CA ALA A 438 -46.06 28.01 35.98
C ALA A 438 -45.77 29.50 36.26
N HIS A 439 -45.18 30.22 35.29
CA HIS A 439 -44.99 31.66 35.39
C HIS A 439 -46.32 32.42 35.41
N ASP A 440 -47.27 32.09 34.54
CA ASP A 440 -48.61 32.71 34.49
C ASP A 440 -49.39 32.47 35.79
N ASN A 441 -49.32 31.26 36.34
CA ASN A 441 -49.91 30.93 37.64
C ASN A 441 -49.24 31.72 38.77
N TRP A 442 -47.90 31.79 38.82
CA TRP A 442 -47.17 32.59 39.81
C TRP A 442 -47.52 34.09 39.74
N LEU A 443 -47.62 34.66 38.53
CA LEU A 443 -48.07 36.04 38.32
C LEU A 443 -49.51 36.24 38.84
N THR A 444 -50.40 35.30 38.56
CA THR A 444 -51.81 35.32 39.00
C THR A 444 -51.93 35.23 40.52
N ALA A 445 -51.20 34.30 41.16
CA ALA A 445 -51.14 34.17 42.61
C ALA A 445 -50.60 35.44 43.27
N ARG A 446 -49.53 36.03 42.71
CA ARG A 446 -48.95 37.31 43.19
C ARG A 446 -49.89 38.50 42.95
N ALA A 447 -50.79 38.45 41.97
CA ALA A 447 -51.85 39.45 41.82
C ALA A 447 -52.94 39.28 42.89
N ALA A 448 -53.44 38.05 43.09
CA ALA A 448 -54.42 37.73 44.13
C ALA A 448 -53.93 38.09 45.55
N GLU A 449 -52.65 37.87 45.85
CA GLU A 449 -52.05 38.25 47.13
C GLU A 449 -52.01 39.77 47.36
N ARG A 450 -51.79 40.58 46.30
CA ARG A 450 -51.90 42.04 46.39
C ARG A 450 -53.33 42.45 46.71
N HIS A 451 -54.32 41.95 45.97
CA HIS A 451 -55.73 42.21 46.23
C HIS A 451 -56.15 41.81 47.66
N LEU A 452 -55.70 40.65 48.15
CA LEU A 452 -55.94 40.22 49.53
C LEU A 452 -55.32 41.19 50.55
N ASN A 453 -54.11 41.69 50.29
CA ASN A 453 -53.45 42.66 51.17
C ASN A 453 -54.08 44.05 51.11
N ASP A 454 -54.68 44.45 50.00
CA ASP A 454 -55.45 45.70 49.90
C ASP A 454 -56.81 45.57 50.62
N ILE A 455 -57.52 44.46 50.45
CA ILE A 455 -58.74 44.14 51.23
C ILE A 455 -58.45 44.09 52.74
N LYS A 456 -57.28 43.60 53.17
CA LYS A 456 -56.85 43.66 54.58
C LYS A 456 -56.67 45.11 55.08
N LYS A 457 -56.09 46.00 54.28
CA LYS A 457 -55.96 47.44 54.61
C LYS A 457 -57.34 48.09 54.73
N GLU A 458 -58.23 47.82 53.79
CA GLU A 458 -59.62 48.33 53.83
C GLU A 458 -60.39 47.78 55.04
N ASN A 459 -60.23 46.50 55.38
CA ASN A 459 -60.85 45.92 56.57
C ASN A 459 -60.32 46.56 57.86
N ALA A 460 -59.01 46.79 57.97
CA ALA A 460 -58.40 47.50 59.10
C ALA A 460 -58.89 48.96 59.21
N HIS A 461 -58.97 49.67 58.07
CA HIS A 461 -59.49 51.03 58.01
C HIS A 461 -60.98 51.12 58.38
N ASN A 462 -61.79 50.14 57.96
CA ASN A 462 -63.20 50.07 58.32
C ASN A 462 -63.42 49.65 59.79
N ARG A 463 -62.55 48.81 60.36
CA ARG A 463 -62.52 48.56 61.82
C ARG A 463 -62.19 49.84 62.61
N GLN A 464 -61.20 50.63 62.16
CA GLN A 464 -60.89 51.92 62.76
C GLN A 464 -62.09 52.88 62.69
N LYS A 465 -62.73 53.00 61.53
CA LYS A 465 -63.96 53.82 61.38
C LYS A 465 -65.09 53.35 62.29
N LEU A 466 -65.22 52.04 62.51
CA LEU A 466 -66.21 51.47 63.42
C LEU A 466 -65.91 51.89 64.87
N THR A 467 -64.68 51.72 65.36
CA THR A 467 -64.32 52.15 66.72
C THR A 467 -64.39 53.68 66.90
N GLU A 468 -64.08 54.46 65.86
CA GLU A 468 -64.31 55.91 65.85
C GLU A 468 -65.80 56.30 65.85
N ALA A 469 -66.70 55.44 65.39
CA ALA A 469 -68.15 55.66 65.43
C ALA A 469 -68.75 55.19 66.76
N GLU A 470 -68.31 54.04 67.28
CA GLU A 470 -68.64 53.52 68.60
C GLU A 470 -68.28 54.53 69.70
N PHE A 471 -67.06 55.10 69.65
CA PHE A 471 -66.65 56.16 70.59
C PHE A 471 -67.50 57.44 70.48
N LYS A 472 -67.98 57.80 69.29
CA LYS A 472 -68.91 58.95 69.11
C LYS A 472 -70.30 58.65 69.64
N LEU A 473 -70.77 57.41 69.54
CA LEU A 473 -72.03 56.97 70.14
C LEU A 473 -71.93 56.92 71.67
N GLU A 474 -70.85 56.39 72.23
CA GLU A 474 -70.60 56.37 73.68
C GLU A 474 -70.48 57.80 74.26
N LEU A 475 -69.94 58.75 73.50
CA LEU A 475 -69.90 60.17 73.86
C LEU A 475 -71.31 60.79 73.88
N LEU A 476 -72.14 60.50 72.87
CA LEU A 476 -73.53 60.98 72.77
C LEU A 476 -74.49 60.33 73.76
N GLU A 477 -74.23 59.07 74.17
CA GLU A 477 -74.97 58.39 75.23
C GLU A 477 -74.74 59.05 76.60
N LYS A 478 -73.55 59.64 76.81
CA LYS A 478 -73.18 60.32 78.06
C LYS A 478 -73.56 61.80 78.09
N ASP A 479 -73.59 62.48 76.94
CA ASP A 479 -74.12 63.85 76.80
C ASP A 479 -74.84 64.03 75.44
N PRO A 480 -76.19 64.03 75.43
CA PRO A 480 -76.99 64.20 74.21
C PRO A 480 -76.81 65.53 73.45
N TYR A 481 -76.13 66.53 74.03
CA TYR A 481 -75.97 67.87 73.42
C TYR A 481 -74.53 68.20 73.01
N ALA A 482 -73.58 67.28 73.15
CA ALA A 482 -72.14 67.53 72.96
C ALA A 482 -71.67 67.74 71.49
N LEU A 483 -72.56 67.81 70.50
CA LEU A 483 -72.17 67.83 69.08
C LEU A 483 -71.72 69.21 68.56
N ASP A 484 -72.13 70.31 69.21
CA ASP A 484 -71.95 71.70 68.72
C ASP A 484 -70.62 72.36 69.13
N ILE A 485 -69.52 71.60 69.17
CA ILE A 485 -68.16 72.12 69.35
C ILE A 485 -67.29 71.75 68.13
N PRO A 486 -66.79 72.72 67.36
CA PRO A 486 -65.79 72.45 66.32
C PRO A 486 -64.51 71.90 66.95
N MET A 487 -64.31 70.58 66.82
CA MET A 487 -63.08 69.88 67.22
C MET A 487 -61.87 70.44 66.46
N ARG A 488 -61.20 71.45 67.07
CA ARG A 488 -59.82 71.79 66.72
C ARG A 488 -58.95 70.53 66.86
N PRO A 489 -57.94 70.34 66.01
CA PRO A 489 -57.07 69.16 66.10
C PRO A 489 -56.41 69.11 67.47
N PHE A 490 -56.58 68.00 68.19
CA PHE A 490 -55.90 67.76 69.46
C PHE A 490 -54.39 67.69 69.21
N GLY A 491 -53.67 68.74 69.61
CA GLY A 491 -52.22 68.80 69.55
C GLY A 491 -51.61 67.75 70.47
N ARG A 492 -50.87 66.80 69.90
CA ARG A 492 -50.16 65.76 70.66
C ARG A 492 -48.78 66.28 71.08
N GLU A 493 -48.73 67.05 72.16
CA GLU A 493 -47.47 67.45 72.78
C GLU A 493 -46.92 66.36 73.73
N HIS A 494 -45.60 66.25 73.75
CA HIS A 494 -44.76 65.47 74.68
C HIS A 494 -44.98 63.94 74.79
N SER A 495 -44.26 63.21 73.93
CA SER A 495 -43.63 61.94 74.33
C SER A 495 -42.22 62.23 74.89
N PRO A 496 -41.75 61.57 75.97
CA PRO A 496 -40.49 61.90 76.64
C PRO A 496 -39.24 61.23 76.02
N TYR A 497 -39.04 61.35 74.71
CA TYR A 497 -37.72 61.20 74.05
C TYR A 497 -37.62 62.20 72.87
N GLY A 498 -36.43 62.75 72.62
CA GLY A 498 -36.26 64.06 71.97
C GLY A 498 -36.40 64.13 70.43
N PRO A 499 -36.66 65.33 69.87
CA PRO A 499 -36.86 65.54 68.43
C PRO A 499 -35.61 66.00 67.65
N SER A 500 -35.46 65.55 66.40
CA SER A 500 -34.54 66.08 65.37
C SER A 500 -34.87 65.50 63.98
N PRO A 501 -34.57 66.18 62.85
CA PRO A 501 -35.67 66.89 62.18
C PRO A 501 -35.84 66.64 60.66
N MET A 502 -36.94 67.19 60.12
CA MET A 502 -37.13 67.69 58.74
C MET A 502 -36.72 66.82 57.53
N GLY A 503 -37.74 66.38 56.77
CA GLY A 503 -37.58 65.91 55.38
C GLY A 503 -38.93 65.78 54.67
N ARG A 504 -39.29 66.74 53.80
CA ARG A 504 -40.48 66.67 52.91
C ARG A 504 -40.11 65.96 51.58
N PRO A 505 -41.08 65.63 50.69
CA PRO A 505 -40.97 64.48 49.79
C PRO A 505 -40.31 64.80 48.46
N SER A 506 -40.01 63.75 47.69
CA SER A 506 -39.96 63.79 46.23
C SER A 506 -40.60 62.55 45.62
N SER A 507 -41.19 62.72 44.44
CA SER A 507 -41.46 61.64 43.49
C SER A 507 -40.18 61.37 42.67
N GLU A 508 -40.34 60.68 41.55
CA GLU A 508 -39.50 60.79 40.35
C GLU A 508 -38.18 59.98 40.33
N THR A 509 -38.27 58.85 39.63
CA THR A 509 -37.30 58.42 38.60
C THR A 509 -35.82 58.31 38.98
N ARG A 510 -35.38 57.09 39.29
CA ARG A 510 -34.10 56.60 38.74
C ARG A 510 -34.16 55.10 38.42
N ALA A 511 -33.61 54.75 37.25
CA ALA A 511 -33.47 53.37 36.79
C ALA A 511 -32.11 52.79 37.21
N PHE A 512 -32.04 51.45 37.20
CA PHE A 512 -30.87 50.60 37.43
C PHE A 512 -30.21 50.66 38.81
N LEU A 513 -30.14 49.50 39.48
CA LEU A 513 -28.90 48.75 39.62
C LEU A 513 -29.23 47.26 39.84
N SER A 514 -28.33 46.37 39.40
CA SER A 514 -28.45 44.92 39.61
C SER A 514 -28.20 44.56 41.08
N PRO A 515 -28.84 43.50 41.63
CA PRO A 515 -28.56 43.07 43.00
C PRO A 515 -27.21 42.35 43.10
N PRO A 516 -26.29 42.77 43.99
CA PRO A 516 -25.12 41.99 44.37
C PRO A 516 -25.48 40.89 45.40
N THR A 517 -24.54 39.97 45.63
CA THR A 517 -24.71 38.71 46.36
C THR A 517 -24.46 38.82 47.88
N LEU A 518 -24.57 37.65 48.56
CA LEU A 518 -24.28 37.28 49.96
C LEU A 518 -25.54 37.09 50.83
N LEU A 519 -25.64 36.06 51.68
CA LEU A 519 -24.88 34.80 51.79
C LEU A 519 -25.68 33.82 52.69
N GLU A 520 -26.25 32.74 52.16
CA GLU A 520 -26.73 31.61 52.98
C GLU A 520 -26.87 30.34 52.11
N GLY A 521 -26.51 29.19 52.68
CA GLY A 521 -26.66 27.83 52.14
C GLY A 521 -26.35 26.82 53.25
N PRO A 522 -26.44 25.49 53.05
CA PRO A 522 -26.47 24.74 51.78
C PRO A 522 -27.78 23.91 51.67
N LEU A 523 -27.99 22.98 50.72
CA LEU A 523 -27.36 21.65 50.58
C LEU A 523 -27.43 21.14 49.13
N ARG A 524 -26.47 20.28 48.76
CA ARG A 524 -26.52 19.45 47.55
C ARG A 524 -27.29 18.16 47.83
N LEU A 525 -28.18 17.78 46.91
CA LEU A 525 -28.45 16.38 46.60
C LEU A 525 -28.51 16.24 45.07
N SER A 526 -27.81 15.24 44.53
CA SER A 526 -27.93 14.84 43.13
C SER A 526 -29.18 13.97 42.94
N PRO A 527 -29.75 13.87 41.73
CA PRO A 527 -30.76 12.87 41.44
C PRO A 527 -30.18 11.46 41.64
N MET A 528 -30.77 10.69 42.55
CA MET A 528 -30.50 9.26 42.69
C MET A 528 -31.36 8.49 41.69
N LEU A 529 -30.75 7.51 41.00
CA LEU A 529 -31.48 6.49 40.25
C LEU A 529 -32.21 5.56 41.23
N PRO A 530 -33.52 5.30 41.06
CA PRO A 530 -34.16 4.13 41.64
C PRO A 530 -33.94 2.93 40.69
N GLY A 531 -33.10 1.99 41.12
CA GLY A 531 -32.95 0.70 40.44
C GLY A 531 -33.79 -0.39 41.11
N GLY A 532 -34.39 -1.27 40.30
CA GLY A 532 -34.90 -2.59 40.72
C GLY A 532 -36.39 -2.69 41.07
N GLY A 533 -36.98 -3.87 40.79
CA GLY A 533 -38.17 -4.35 41.51
C GLY A 533 -39.44 -4.71 40.73
N GLY A 534 -39.40 -5.73 39.85
CA GLY A 534 -40.60 -6.43 39.36
C GLY A 534 -41.51 -5.68 38.36
N GLY A 535 -42.50 -6.32 37.75
CA GLY A 535 -42.82 -7.75 37.76
C GLY A 535 -44.32 -8.03 37.60
N ARG A 536 -44.70 -8.81 36.56
CA ARG A 536 -46.06 -9.33 36.25
C ARG A 536 -47.11 -8.27 35.84
N GLY A 537 -47.43 -8.23 34.54
CA GLY A 537 -48.48 -7.35 33.98
C GLY A 537 -49.89 -7.95 34.00
N SER A 538 -50.80 -7.43 33.17
CA SER A 538 -52.08 -8.07 32.85
C SER A 538 -52.71 -7.61 31.53
N ARG A 539 -53.10 -8.59 30.71
CA ARG A 539 -54.25 -8.66 29.79
C ARG A 539 -54.85 -7.34 29.26
N GLY A 540 -54.68 -7.09 27.96
CA GLY A 540 -55.68 -6.36 27.17
C GLY A 540 -56.85 -7.27 26.73
N PRO A 541 -58.04 -6.71 26.45
CA PRO A 541 -59.19 -7.43 25.87
C PRO A 541 -59.24 -7.33 24.32
N THR A 542 -60.10 -8.13 23.68
CA THR A 542 -60.11 -8.34 22.21
C THR A 542 -61.52 -8.31 21.60
N ALA A 543 -61.64 -7.80 20.36
CA ALA A 543 -62.72 -8.04 19.37
C ALA A 543 -64.16 -7.50 19.68
N MET A 544 -65.10 -7.44 18.70
CA MET A 544 -65.00 -7.53 17.23
C MET A 544 -64.99 -6.10 16.60
N TYR A 545 -65.73 -5.58 15.61
CA TYR A 545 -66.84 -5.92 14.67
C TYR A 545 -66.75 -4.94 13.46
N GLU A 546 -67.46 -5.01 12.33
CA GLU A 546 -67.96 -6.07 11.42
C GLU A 546 -68.58 -5.36 10.17
N ALA A 547 -68.74 -6.07 9.05
CA ALA A 547 -69.53 -5.74 7.85
C ALA A 547 -69.00 -4.66 6.85
N GLY A 548 -69.18 -4.94 5.55
CA GLY A 548 -68.80 -4.06 4.43
C GLY A 548 -68.54 -4.83 3.12
N SER A 549 -69.58 -5.39 2.50
CA SER A 549 -69.47 -6.24 1.30
C SER A 549 -69.86 -5.49 0.02
N GLU A 550 -69.04 -5.57 -1.03
CA GLU A 550 -69.47 -5.46 -2.43
C GLU A 550 -68.74 -6.50 -3.31
N ARG A 551 -69.30 -6.77 -4.50
CA ARG A 551 -69.01 -7.96 -5.31
C ARG A 551 -68.68 -7.58 -6.75
N GLY A 552 -67.52 -8.00 -7.25
CA GLY A 552 -67.13 -7.87 -8.65
C GLY A 552 -66.22 -9.01 -9.10
N GLU A 553 -66.71 -9.85 -10.02
CA GLU A 553 -65.95 -10.91 -10.69
C GLU A 553 -65.59 -10.44 -12.11
N LEU A 554 -64.35 -10.68 -12.59
CA LEU A 554 -64.04 -11.07 -13.98
C LEU A 554 -62.53 -11.33 -14.22
N ASN A 555 -62.22 -12.60 -14.50
CA ASN A 555 -61.18 -13.12 -15.41
C ASN A 555 -59.68 -12.69 -15.36
N SER A 556 -58.87 -13.67 -14.92
CA SER A 556 -57.74 -14.27 -15.67
C SER A 556 -56.29 -13.79 -15.56
N ASP A 557 -55.41 -14.80 -15.64
CA ASP A 557 -53.99 -14.83 -16.08
C ASP A 557 -52.89 -14.07 -15.32
N ARG A 558 -52.34 -14.73 -14.27
CA ARG A 558 -50.92 -15.18 -14.30
C ARG A 558 -50.68 -16.38 -13.35
N PHE A 559 -49.72 -17.24 -13.69
CA PHE A 559 -49.32 -18.41 -12.89
C PHE A 559 -48.54 -18.02 -11.61
N PRO A 560 -48.52 -18.87 -10.56
CA PRO A 560 -47.95 -18.54 -9.26
C PRO A 560 -46.43 -18.69 -9.20
N ASP A 561 -45.83 -17.88 -8.34
CA ASP A 561 -44.42 -17.90 -7.96
C ASP A 561 -44.15 -18.97 -6.87
N PRO A 562 -43.26 -19.95 -7.12
CA PRO A 562 -42.68 -20.79 -6.09
C PRO A 562 -41.26 -20.29 -5.73
N HIS A 563 -41.03 -19.91 -4.47
CA HIS A 563 -39.94 -20.44 -3.62
C HIS A 563 -39.84 -19.68 -2.28
N ARG A 564 -40.34 -20.30 -1.20
CA ARG A 564 -40.01 -19.93 0.18
C ARG A 564 -39.73 -21.18 1.03
N PRO A 565 -38.49 -21.41 1.41
CA PRO A 565 -38.09 -22.16 2.61
C PRO A 565 -37.47 -21.21 3.67
N PRO A 566 -37.06 -21.68 4.86
CA PRO A 566 -37.25 -20.89 6.08
C PRO A 566 -35.98 -20.29 6.70
N SER A 567 -36.19 -19.41 7.67
CA SER A 567 -35.19 -19.05 8.68
C SER A 567 -35.04 -20.21 9.68
N ASP A 568 -33.81 -20.54 10.07
CA ASP A 568 -33.55 -21.22 11.33
C ASP A 568 -32.18 -20.82 11.90
N THR A 569 -31.99 -21.01 13.21
CA THR A 569 -30.85 -20.44 13.95
C THR A 569 -29.84 -21.52 14.32
N GLY A 570 -28.57 -21.37 13.91
CA GLY A 570 -27.54 -22.36 14.24
C GLY A 570 -26.12 -21.78 14.14
N SER A 571 -25.32 -22.00 15.18
CA SER A 571 -23.90 -21.64 15.23
C SER A 571 -23.01 -22.76 14.69
N LEU A 572 -21.90 -22.40 14.04
CA LEU A 572 -20.53 -22.97 14.18
C LEU A 572 -19.63 -22.64 12.96
N SER A 573 -18.32 -22.78 13.17
CA SER A 573 -17.17 -22.29 12.39
C SER A 573 -17.11 -22.53 10.87
N PRO A 574 -16.33 -21.72 10.10
CA PRO A 574 -16.14 -21.88 8.65
C PRO A 574 -15.53 -23.24 8.23
N PRO A 575 -16.07 -23.92 7.19
CA PRO A 575 -15.63 -25.26 6.80
C PRO A 575 -14.56 -25.25 5.69
N TRP A 576 -13.28 -25.10 6.05
CA TRP A 576 -12.15 -25.36 5.12
C TRP A 576 -11.26 -26.56 5.52
N GLU A 577 -11.59 -27.24 6.62
CA GLU A 577 -10.76 -28.33 7.17
C GLU A 577 -11.51 -29.68 7.26
N ARG A 578 -11.95 -30.23 6.11
CA ARG A 578 -12.23 -31.67 5.99
C ARG A 578 -11.79 -32.28 4.65
N GLU A 579 -11.22 -33.47 4.79
CA GLU A 579 -11.21 -34.56 3.80
C GLU A 579 -10.47 -34.36 2.46
N ARG A 580 -9.13 -34.35 2.56
CA ARG A 580 -8.32 -35.12 1.59
C ARG A 580 -8.45 -36.62 1.88
N ARG A 581 -9.32 -37.36 1.17
CA ARG A 581 -9.11 -38.77 0.74
C ARG A 581 -10.29 -39.33 -0.06
N ILE A 582 -10.03 -40.45 -0.74
CA ILE A 582 -10.98 -41.26 -1.55
C ILE A 582 -11.47 -40.58 -2.83
N ILE A 583 -10.81 -40.89 -3.95
CA ILE A 583 -11.41 -40.93 -5.28
C ILE A 583 -11.17 -42.35 -5.81
N LEU A 584 -12.23 -43.05 -6.22
CA LEU A 584 -12.13 -44.29 -6.98
C LEU A 584 -12.26 -43.97 -8.49
N PRO A 585 -11.49 -44.61 -9.38
CA PRO A 585 -11.70 -44.52 -10.82
C PRO A 585 -12.86 -45.43 -11.27
N PRO A 586 -13.49 -45.16 -12.44
CA PRO A 586 -14.51 -46.04 -13.02
C PRO A 586 -13.90 -47.35 -13.60
N PRO A 587 -14.67 -48.45 -13.73
CA PRO A 587 -14.11 -49.80 -13.91
C PRO A 587 -14.09 -50.36 -15.35
N GLY A 588 -12.95 -51.01 -15.68
CA GLY A 588 -12.77 -52.11 -16.66
C GLY A 588 -12.68 -51.75 -18.15
N GLU A 589 -12.08 -52.58 -19.02
CA GLU A 589 -11.12 -53.71 -18.92
C GLU A 589 -10.69 -54.08 -20.38
N PRO A 590 -9.72 -55.00 -20.68
CA PRO A 590 -8.86 -55.82 -19.81
C PRO A 590 -7.34 -55.66 -20.07
N TYR A 591 -6.54 -56.51 -19.41
CA TYR A 591 -5.07 -56.53 -19.39
C TYR A 591 -4.34 -57.04 -20.66
N ALA A 592 -3.12 -56.55 -20.87
CA ALA A 592 -2.00 -57.27 -21.48
C ALA A 592 -0.67 -56.81 -20.83
N ASP A 593 0.28 -57.73 -20.60
CA ASP A 593 1.45 -57.58 -19.72
C ASP A 593 2.56 -58.57 -20.16
N PRO A 594 3.83 -58.53 -19.67
CA PRO A 594 4.73 -57.40 -19.43
C PRO A 594 6.01 -57.45 -20.34
N VAL A 595 6.69 -56.32 -20.57
CA VAL A 595 8.12 -56.32 -20.95
C VAL A 595 8.91 -55.15 -20.31
N LEU A 596 10.01 -55.49 -19.64
CA LEU A 596 11.16 -54.65 -19.25
C LEU A 596 12.44 -55.40 -19.66
N PRO A 597 13.66 -54.82 -19.64
CA PRO A 597 14.06 -53.44 -19.35
C PRO A 597 15.03 -52.80 -20.39
N ALA A 598 15.43 -51.55 -20.18
CA ALA A 598 16.80 -51.09 -20.47
C ALA A 598 17.22 -49.95 -19.52
N ARG A 599 18.29 -50.14 -18.72
CA ARG A 599 18.82 -49.13 -17.78
C ARG A 599 20.36 -49.11 -17.77
N ARG A 600 20.95 -48.17 -18.51
CA ARG A 600 22.37 -47.74 -18.46
C ARG A 600 22.49 -46.36 -19.13
N GLN A 601 23.42 -45.47 -18.79
CA GLN A 601 24.30 -45.30 -17.61
C GLN A 601 24.89 -43.86 -17.68
N GLU A 602 25.77 -43.50 -16.74
CA GLU A 602 26.72 -42.36 -16.81
C GLU A 602 26.14 -40.95 -16.51
N ARG A 603 26.93 -39.99 -15.96
CA ARG A 603 28.11 -40.04 -15.08
C ARG A 603 28.17 -38.70 -14.32
N PHE A 604 28.32 -38.72 -13.00
CA PHE A 604 28.76 -37.53 -12.24
C PHE A 604 30.28 -37.57 -12.09
N PHE A 605 30.97 -36.42 -12.20
CA PHE A 605 32.27 -36.04 -11.60
C PHE A 605 32.64 -34.59 -12.03
N PRO A 606 33.56 -33.86 -11.35
CA PRO A 606 33.11 -32.84 -10.39
C PRO A 606 33.72 -31.43 -10.60
N ASN A 607 33.29 -30.47 -9.76
CA ASN A 607 33.94 -29.16 -9.64
C ASN A 607 35.38 -29.29 -9.09
N PRO A 608 36.38 -28.58 -9.65
CA PRO A 608 37.70 -28.42 -9.05
C PRO A 608 37.75 -27.26 -8.01
N PRO A 609 38.74 -27.24 -7.11
CA PRO A 609 38.87 -26.23 -6.04
C PRO A 609 39.68 -24.98 -6.43
N ASN A 610 39.62 -23.97 -5.56
CA ASN A 610 40.29 -22.66 -5.65
C ASN A 610 41.83 -22.71 -5.83
N THR A 611 42.34 -21.89 -6.76
CA THR A 611 43.64 -21.22 -6.69
C THR A 611 43.58 -19.89 -7.45
N GLY A 612 44.07 -18.80 -6.86
CA GLY A 612 43.94 -17.45 -7.44
C GLY A 612 45.29 -16.84 -7.85
N ARG A 613 45.36 -16.30 -9.08
CA ARG A 613 46.25 -15.17 -9.44
C ARG A 613 45.91 -14.53 -10.79
N LEU A 614 45.78 -13.20 -10.75
CA LEU A 614 46.23 -12.21 -11.75
C LEU A 614 46.22 -12.60 -13.25
N SER A 615 45.22 -12.10 -13.97
CA SER A 615 45.37 -11.43 -15.28
C SER A 615 44.14 -10.53 -15.50
N GLY A 616 44.20 -9.37 -16.14
CA GLY A 616 45.28 -8.78 -16.94
C GLY A 616 44.78 -8.55 -18.37
N PRO A 617 44.50 -7.31 -18.80
CA PRO A 617 44.03 -7.05 -20.17
C PRO A 617 45.14 -7.36 -21.18
N ALA A 618 44.76 -7.96 -22.31
CA ALA A 618 45.72 -8.40 -23.32
C ALA A 618 46.13 -7.27 -24.26
N GLU A 619 47.44 -7.01 -24.35
CA GLU A 619 47.98 -6.08 -25.35
C GLU A 619 48.12 -6.73 -26.73
N LEU A 620 47.72 -5.97 -27.75
CA LEU A 620 48.40 -5.79 -29.04
C LEU A 620 49.19 -6.97 -29.63
N ARG A 621 48.68 -7.52 -30.74
CA ARG A 621 49.57 -7.90 -31.85
C ARG A 621 49.13 -7.29 -33.18
N THR A 622 50.02 -6.44 -33.68
CA THR A 622 50.03 -5.75 -34.96
C THR A 622 49.75 -6.66 -36.16
N TYR A 623 48.99 -6.12 -37.13
CA TYR A 623 49.02 -6.57 -38.52
C TYR A 623 50.44 -6.52 -39.08
N ASN A 624 50.76 -7.42 -40.03
CA ASN A 624 51.95 -7.31 -40.86
C ASN A 624 51.51 -7.11 -42.32
N ILE A 625 51.67 -5.89 -42.83
CA ILE A 625 51.28 -5.53 -44.21
C ILE A 625 52.45 -5.85 -45.13
N GLN A 626 52.22 -6.74 -46.09
CA GLN A 626 53.23 -7.07 -47.10
C GLN A 626 53.10 -6.13 -48.32
N SER A 627 53.87 -5.05 -48.30
CA SER A 627 54.01 -4.15 -49.46
C SER A 627 54.87 -4.80 -50.55
N PHE A 628 54.33 -4.91 -51.77
CA PHE A 628 55.12 -5.14 -52.99
C PHE A 628 54.90 -3.97 -53.95
N ASP A 629 55.99 -3.27 -54.25
CA ASP A 629 56.08 -2.27 -55.32
C ASP A 629 57.51 -2.25 -55.88
N LYS A 630 57.83 -3.32 -56.62
CA LYS A 630 58.92 -3.53 -57.61
C LYS A 630 59.07 -5.00 -57.99
#